data_AF-A0A7G1IEC5-F1
#
_entry.id   AF-A0A7G1IEC5-F1
#
_cell.length_a   1.000
_cell.length_b   1.000
_cell.length_c   1.000
_cell.angle_alpha   90.00
_cell.angle_beta   90.00
_cell.angle_gamma   90.00
#
_symmetry.space_group_name_H-M   'P 1'
#
loop_
_entity.id
_entity.type
_entity.pdbx_description
1 polymer ?
#
loop_
_entity_poly.entity_id
_entity_poly.type
_entity_poly.pdbx_seq_one_letter_code
_entity_poly.pdbx_strand_id
1 'polypeptide(L)'
;MPRISKRRNDAELAAAWAEAKPDILGGLLTLAAKVHYRLPDITVPDPPRMADFAYVLAAVDQILGADGLARYRERSKRASADTLDAPFIAELVERRLSFIGLTGAEILAAARPTAPDWKPPKNGLQTPEQSQDS
;
A
#
# COMPACT_ATOMS: atom_id res chain seq x y z
N MET A 1 -7.42 14.08 25.13
CA MET A 1 -8.64 13.70 24.36
C MET A 1 -9.87 13.87 25.25
N PRO A 2 -11.01 14.36 24.74
CA PRO A 2 -12.22 14.45 25.53
C PRO A 2 -12.71 13.03 25.83
N ARG A 3 -12.79 12.66 27.12
CA ARG A 3 -13.44 11.41 27.55
C ARG A 3 -14.95 11.59 27.38
N ILE A 4 -15.60 10.69 26.64
CA ILE A 4 -17.06 10.62 26.55
C ILE A 4 -17.56 10.20 27.95
N SER A 5 -17.93 11.19 28.77
CA SER A 5 -18.29 10.98 30.18
C SER A 5 -19.79 10.80 30.41
N LYS A 6 -20.61 11.05 29.40
CA LYS A 6 -22.07 10.82 29.42
C LYS A 6 -22.48 9.97 28.23
N ARG A 7 -23.22 8.89 28.51
CA ARG A 7 -23.94 8.13 27.49
C ARG A 7 -24.98 9.07 26.87
N ARG A 8 -24.85 9.34 25.58
CA ARG A 8 -25.84 10.06 24.78
C ARG A 8 -26.82 9.03 24.21
N ASN A 9 -28.10 9.37 24.15
CA ASN A 9 -29.07 8.53 23.44
C ASN A 9 -29.01 8.82 21.92
N ASP A 10 -29.61 7.93 21.13
CA ASP A 10 -29.54 8.02 19.66
C ASP A 10 -30.20 9.30 19.13
N ALA A 11 -31.26 9.79 19.78
CA ALA A 11 -31.95 11.03 19.37
C ALA A 11 -31.05 12.26 19.57
N GLU A 12 -30.31 12.34 20.68
CA GLU A 12 -29.34 13.41 20.96
C GLU A 12 -28.15 13.38 20.00
N LEU A 13 -27.73 12.20 19.55
CA LEU A 13 -26.69 12.08 18.53
C LEU A 13 -27.20 12.51 17.16
N ALA A 14 -28.41 12.10 16.78
CA ALA A 14 -29.03 12.47 15.51
C ALA A 14 -29.26 13.99 15.41
N ALA A 15 -29.73 14.63 16.48
CA ALA A 15 -29.92 16.09 16.52
C ALA A 15 -28.58 16.84 16.34
N ALA A 16 -27.55 16.47 17.10
CA ALA A 16 -26.24 17.11 16.98
C ALA A 16 -25.56 16.83 15.63
N TRP A 17 -25.78 15.65 15.04
CA TRP A 17 -25.31 15.36 13.70
C TRP A 17 -26.03 16.24 12.66
N ALA A 18 -27.35 16.37 12.73
CA ALA A 18 -28.11 17.20 11.81
C ALA A 18 -27.68 18.67 11.86
N GLU A 19 -27.38 19.18 13.07
CA GLU A 19 -26.85 20.53 13.29
C GLU A 19 -25.43 20.69 12.72
N ALA A 20 -24.52 19.75 12.97
CA ALA A 20 -23.12 19.86 12.54
C ALA A 20 -22.88 19.49 11.06
N LYS A 21 -23.79 18.71 10.45
CA LYS A 21 -23.61 18.16 9.09
C LYS A 21 -23.31 19.21 8.02
N PRO A 22 -24.02 20.36 7.93
CA PRO A 22 -23.75 21.35 6.90
C PRO A 22 -22.33 21.91 6.98
N ASP A 23 -21.87 22.23 8.19
CA ASP A 23 -20.53 22.79 8.41
C ASP A 23 -19.44 21.76 8.15
N ILE A 24 -19.65 20.51 8.57
CA ILE A 24 -18.72 19.40 8.28
C ILE A 24 -18.58 19.22 6.77
N LEU A 25 -19.70 19.19 6.05
CA LEU A 25 -19.69 19.00 4.60
C LEU A 25 -19.07 20.21 3.89
N GLY A 26 -19.44 21.42 4.28
CA GLY A 26 -18.86 22.65 3.76
C GLY A 26 -17.36 22.71 3.99
N GLY A 27 -16.89 22.35 5.19
CA GLY A 27 -15.47 22.26 5.53
C GLY A 27 -14.73 21.21 4.70
N LEU A 28 -15.33 20.03 4.50
CA LEU A 28 -14.76 18.97 3.68
C LEU A 28 -14.64 19.40 2.20
N LEU A 29 -15.69 19.98 1.64
CA LEU A 29 -15.68 20.48 0.26
C LEU A 29 -14.71 21.66 0.09
N THR A 30 -14.63 22.54 1.08
CA THR A 30 -13.65 23.63 1.10
C THR A 30 -12.22 23.09 1.09
N LEU A 31 -11.93 22.07 1.90
CA LEU A 31 -10.62 21.43 1.90
C LEU A 31 -10.34 20.76 0.56
N ALA A 32 -11.31 20.02 -0.01
CA ALA A 32 -11.17 19.39 -1.31
C ALA A 32 -10.87 20.41 -2.43
N ALA A 33 -11.56 21.56 -2.44
CA ALA A 33 -11.29 22.63 -3.39
C ALA A 33 -9.87 23.21 -3.24
N LYS A 34 -9.42 23.45 -2.01
CA LYS A 34 -8.06 23.93 -1.74
C LYS A 34 -6.99 22.93 -2.19
N VAL A 35 -7.21 21.64 -1.92
CA VAL A 35 -6.33 20.55 -2.39
C VAL A 35 -6.30 20.53 -3.90
N HIS A 36 -7.46 20.56 -4.57
CA HIS A 36 -7.56 20.56 -6.02
C HIS A 36 -6.81 21.73 -6.65
N TYR A 37 -6.94 22.93 -6.07
CA TYR A 37 -6.22 24.12 -6.52
C TYR A 37 -4.70 24.00 -6.34
N ARG A 38 -4.24 23.38 -5.26
CA ARG A 38 -2.80 23.22 -4.96
C ARG A 38 -2.12 22.08 -5.72
N LEU A 39 -2.87 21.03 -6.09
CA LEU A 39 -2.33 19.81 -6.68
C LEU A 39 -1.32 20.02 -7.83
N PRO A 40 -1.53 20.96 -8.78
CA PRO A 40 -0.56 21.23 -9.85
C PRO A 40 0.82 21.67 -9.36
N ASP A 41 0.91 22.28 -8.18
CA ASP A 41 2.15 22.81 -7.60
C ASP A 41 2.81 21.83 -6.62
N ILE A 42 2.18 20.70 -6.31
CA ILE A 42 2.70 19.73 -5.36
C ILE A 42 3.74 18.85 -6.02
N THR A 43 4.91 18.76 -5.38
CA THR A 43 5.95 17.80 -5.73
C THR A 43 6.12 16.77 -4.62
N VAL A 44 6.05 15.49 -4.99
CA VAL A 44 6.36 14.37 -4.09
C VAL A 44 7.59 13.64 -4.64
N PRO A 45 8.76 13.75 -4.00
CA PRO A 45 9.94 13.00 -4.42
C PRO A 45 9.75 11.52 -4.11
N ASP A 46 10.11 10.64 -5.04
CA ASP A 46 9.92 9.19 -4.94
C ASP A 46 8.48 8.80 -4.57
N PRO A 47 7.52 8.98 -5.51
CA PRO A 47 6.12 8.71 -5.24
C PRO A 47 5.90 7.21 -5.00
N PRO A 48 5.13 6.82 -3.96
CA PRO A 48 4.80 5.42 -3.72
C PRO A 48 3.86 4.89 -4.80
N ARG A 49 3.57 3.58 -4.78
CA ARG A 49 2.66 2.92 -5.73
C ARG A 49 1.30 3.64 -5.89
N MET A 50 0.77 4.28 -4.84
CA MET A 50 -0.40 5.15 -4.92
C MET A 50 0.04 6.62 -4.99
N ALA A 51 0.62 7.01 -6.12
CA ALA A 51 1.19 8.35 -6.31
C ALA A 51 0.15 9.45 -6.06
N ASP A 52 -1.02 9.38 -6.69
CA ASP A 52 -2.09 10.39 -6.56
C ASP A 52 -2.49 10.63 -5.09
N PHE A 53 -2.56 9.55 -4.31
CA PHE A 53 -2.87 9.65 -2.89
C PHE A 53 -1.75 10.36 -2.11
N ALA A 54 -0.50 10.12 -2.47
CA ALA A 54 0.64 10.83 -1.88
C ALA A 54 0.63 12.33 -2.22
N TYR A 55 0.27 12.70 -3.46
CA TYR A 55 0.10 14.11 -3.85
C TYR A 55 -1.04 14.79 -3.09
N VAL A 56 -2.19 14.11 -2.93
CA VAL A 56 -3.31 14.61 -2.13
C VAL A 56 -2.91 14.80 -0.66
N LEU A 57 -2.20 13.83 -0.07
CA LEU A 57 -1.73 13.95 1.32
C LEU A 57 -0.73 15.09 1.48
N ALA A 58 0.22 15.25 0.55
CA ALA A 58 1.15 16.38 0.57
C ALA A 58 0.42 17.73 0.47
N ALA A 59 -0.61 17.83 -0.37
CA ALA A 59 -1.45 19.03 -0.45
C ALA A 59 -2.17 19.31 0.88
N VAL A 60 -2.78 18.29 1.48
CA VAL A 60 -3.46 18.39 2.78
C VAL A 60 -2.49 18.82 3.88
N ASP A 61 -1.28 18.26 3.89
CA ASP A 61 -0.24 18.58 4.86
C ASP A 61 0.19 20.04 4.77
N GLN A 62 0.36 20.58 3.56
CA GLN A 62 0.63 22.01 3.36
C GLN A 62 -0.54 22.92 3.77
N ILE A 63 -1.79 22.48 3.58
CA ILE A 63 -2.99 23.28 3.89
C ILE A 63 -3.29 23.30 5.40
N LEU A 64 -3.14 22.15 6.07
CA LEU A 64 -3.54 21.96 7.47
C LEU A 64 -2.36 21.94 8.45
N GLY A 65 -1.11 21.94 7.98
CA GLY A 65 0.07 21.74 8.83
C GLY A 65 0.12 20.32 9.40
N ALA A 66 -0.41 19.34 8.67
CA ALA A 66 -0.46 17.95 9.08
C ALA A 66 0.78 17.17 8.58
N ASP A 67 0.86 15.90 9.00
CA ASP A 67 1.93 14.97 8.61
C ASP A 67 1.32 13.64 8.11
N GLY A 68 0.33 13.74 7.23
CA GLY A 68 -0.38 12.62 6.64
C GLY A 68 0.50 11.79 5.71
N LEU A 69 1.31 12.43 4.85
CA LEU A 69 2.16 11.72 3.89
C LEU A 69 3.23 10.88 4.59
N ALA A 70 3.91 11.40 5.61
CA ALA A 70 4.93 10.62 6.32
C ALA A 70 4.30 9.41 7.04
N ARG A 71 3.17 9.61 7.73
CA ARG A 71 2.43 8.52 8.38
C ARG A 71 1.94 7.46 7.38
N TYR A 72 1.49 7.88 6.21
CA TYR A 72 1.12 6.96 5.14
C TYR A 72 2.31 6.14 4.66
N ARG A 73 3.45 6.79 4.40
CA ARG A 73 4.70 6.10 4.02
C ARG A 73 5.16 5.10 5.06
N GLU A 74 5.12 5.49 6.33
CA GLU A 74 5.50 4.62 7.43
C GLU A 74 4.59 3.37 7.50
N ARG A 75 3.27 3.55 7.41
CA ARG A 75 2.32 2.43 7.39
C ARG A 75 2.51 1.52 6.19
N SER A 76 2.71 2.10 5.01
CA SER A 76 2.97 1.34 3.78
C SER A 76 4.23 0.48 3.93
N LYS A 77 5.31 1.07 4.48
CA LYS A 77 6.56 0.36 4.74
C LYS A 77 6.38 -0.78 5.75
N ARG A 78 5.62 -0.57 6.82
CA ARG A 78 5.33 -1.61 7.83
C ARG A 78 4.53 -2.77 7.22
N ALA A 79 3.48 -2.48 6.45
CA ALA A 79 2.71 -3.52 5.77
C ALA A 79 3.58 -4.35 4.80
N SER A 80 4.54 -3.72 4.12
CA SER A 80 5.53 -4.44 3.31
C SER A 80 6.49 -5.28 4.15
N ALA A 81 6.96 -4.77 5.28
CA ALA A 81 7.83 -5.51 6.20
C ALA A 81 7.14 -6.76 6.77
N ASP A 82 5.87 -6.65 7.18
CA ASP A 82 5.08 -7.79 7.65
C ASP A 82 4.93 -8.89 6.57
N THR A 83 5.01 -8.52 5.29
CA THR A 83 5.03 -9.48 4.18
C THR A 83 6.39 -10.17 4.01
N LEU A 84 7.49 -9.47 4.32
CA LEU A 84 8.85 -10.04 4.25
C LEU A 84 9.08 -11.11 5.33
N ASP A 85 8.36 -11.03 6.45
CA ASP A 85 8.36 -12.05 7.51
C ASP A 85 7.71 -13.38 7.08
N ALA A 86 7.13 -13.46 5.87
CA ALA A 86 6.66 -14.71 5.31
C ALA A 86 7.86 -15.65 5.01
N PRO A 87 7.87 -16.91 5.50
CA PRO A 87 9.01 -17.83 5.37
C PRO A 87 9.55 -17.99 3.94
N PHE A 88 8.66 -17.95 2.94
CA PHE A 88 9.05 -18.01 1.54
C PHE A 88 9.87 -16.80 1.07
N ILE A 89 9.48 -15.59 1.49
CA ILE A 89 10.15 -14.36 1.08
C ILE A 89 11.49 -14.21 1.80
N ALA A 90 11.56 -14.59 3.08
CA ALA A 90 12.81 -14.66 3.83
C ALA A 90 13.84 -15.58 3.13
N GLU A 91 13.44 -16.80 2.77
CA GLU A 91 14.27 -17.75 2.01
C GLU A 91 14.71 -17.18 0.65
N LEU A 92 13.82 -16.48 -0.06
CA LEU A 92 14.15 -15.86 -1.35
C LEU A 92 15.22 -14.77 -1.20
N VAL A 93 15.12 -13.94 -0.16
CA VAL A 93 16.08 -12.87 0.16
C VAL A 93 17.43 -13.44 0.61
N GLU A 94 17.44 -14.50 1.41
CA GLU A 94 18.64 -15.19 1.86
C GLU A 94 19.41 -15.81 0.69
N ARG A 95 18.70 -16.42 -0.27
CA ARG A 95 19.30 -17.03 -1.45
C ARG A 95 19.91 -16.02 -2.43
N ARG A 96 19.71 -14.70 -2.20
CA ARG A 96 20.32 -13.60 -2.99
C ARG A 96 20.15 -13.79 -4.50
N LEU A 97 19.05 -14.40 -4.93
CA LEU A 97 18.85 -14.73 -6.33
C LEU A 97 18.61 -13.43 -7.13
N SER A 98 19.53 -13.10 -8.03
CA SER A 98 19.33 -12.02 -9.00
C SER A 98 18.56 -12.55 -10.19
N PHE A 99 17.38 -11.99 -10.43
CA PHE A 99 16.50 -12.39 -11.53
C PHE A 99 16.50 -11.42 -12.71
N ILE A 100 17.42 -10.46 -12.73
CA ILE A 100 17.50 -9.45 -13.79
C ILE A 100 17.90 -10.13 -15.10
N GLY A 101 17.06 -9.98 -16.13
CA GLY A 101 17.29 -10.54 -17.47
C GLY A 101 16.96 -12.02 -17.62
N LEU A 102 16.42 -12.67 -16.58
CA LEU A 102 16.00 -14.07 -16.64
C LEU A 102 14.51 -14.19 -16.98
N THR A 103 14.18 -15.22 -17.75
CA THR A 103 12.81 -15.65 -18.00
C THR A 103 12.23 -16.37 -16.79
N GLY A 104 10.89 -16.44 -16.69
CA GLY A 104 10.23 -17.16 -15.59
C GLY A 104 10.62 -18.64 -15.48
N ALA A 105 10.98 -19.28 -16.59
CA ALA A 105 11.45 -20.68 -16.61
C ALA A 105 12.85 -20.83 -16.01
N GLU A 106 13.76 -19.90 -16.30
CA GLU A 106 15.12 -19.88 -15.75
C GLU A 106 15.11 -19.57 -14.25
N ILE A 107 14.25 -18.63 -13.83
CA ILE A 107 14.00 -18.33 -12.42
C ILE A 107 13.48 -19.58 -11.69
N LEU A 108 12.50 -20.28 -12.27
CA LEU A 108 11.95 -21.50 -11.70
C LEU A 108 13.00 -22.61 -11.59
N ALA A 109 13.85 -22.78 -12.61
CA ALA A 109 14.93 -23.76 -12.57
C ALA A 109 15.94 -23.44 -11.46
N ALA A 110 16.33 -22.17 -11.31
CA ALA A 110 17.28 -21.71 -10.28
C ALA A 110 16.71 -21.78 -8.85
N ALA A 111 15.40 -21.63 -8.69
CA ALA A 111 14.72 -21.63 -7.38
C ALA A 111 14.26 -23.02 -6.91
N ARG A 112 14.46 -24.09 -7.71
CA ARG A 112 14.05 -25.45 -7.34
C ARG A 112 14.84 -25.96 -6.13
N PRO A 113 14.18 -26.51 -5.10
CA PRO A 113 14.86 -27.16 -3.99
C PRO A 113 15.67 -28.39 -4.46
N THR A 114 16.89 -28.53 -3.97
CA THR A 114 17.79 -29.68 -4.21
C THR A 114 17.57 -30.84 -3.22
N ALA A 115 16.58 -30.73 -2.33
CA ALA A 115 16.28 -31.75 -1.35
C ALA A 115 15.81 -33.05 -2.05
N PRO A 116 16.35 -34.23 -1.67
CA PRO A 116 16.12 -35.50 -2.39
C PRO A 116 14.68 -36.01 -2.32
N ASP A 117 13.88 -35.52 -1.37
CA ASP A 117 12.49 -35.89 -1.13
C ASP A 117 11.47 -34.85 -1.66
N TRP A 118 11.95 -33.74 -2.22
CA TRP A 118 11.08 -32.69 -2.74
C TRP A 118 10.37 -33.14 -4.02
N LYS A 119 9.04 -32.98 -4.06
CA LYS A 119 8.20 -33.28 -5.23
C LYS A 119 7.56 -32.00 -5.77
N PRO A 120 7.61 -31.75 -7.09
CA PRO A 120 6.97 -30.58 -7.67
C PRO A 120 5.44 -30.67 -7.51
N PRO A 121 4.74 -29.51 -7.37
CA PRO A 121 3.29 -29.48 -7.29
C PRO A 121 2.65 -29.94 -8.59
N LYS A 122 1.55 -30.71 -8.49
CA LYS A 122 0.90 -31.42 -9.61
C LYS A 122 0.42 -30.53 -10.78
N ASN A 123 0.21 -29.22 -10.55
CA ASN A 123 -0.21 -28.22 -11.56
C ASN A 123 0.76 -27.01 -11.67
N GLY A 124 2.05 -27.21 -11.43
CA GLY A 124 3.05 -26.13 -11.54
C GLY A 124 3.29 -25.66 -13.00
N LEU A 125 3.80 -24.44 -13.17
CA LEU A 125 4.28 -23.92 -14.45
C LEU A 125 5.30 -24.91 -15.04
N GLN A 126 4.95 -25.52 -16.17
CA GLN A 126 5.83 -26.45 -16.88
C GLN A 126 6.92 -25.63 -17.60
N THR A 127 8.17 -26.10 -17.53
CA THR A 127 9.26 -25.52 -18.30
C THR A 127 8.92 -25.65 -19.78
N PRO A 128 9.05 -24.60 -20.61
CA PRO A 128 8.95 -24.77 -22.06
C PRO A 128 10.00 -25.78 -22.48
N GLU A 129 9.53 -26.90 -23.02
CA GLU A 129 10.35 -27.94 -23.62
C GLU A 129 11.20 -27.27 -24.71
N GLN A 130 12.52 -27.39 -24.61
CA GLN A 130 13.41 -26.87 -25.62
C GLN A 130 13.10 -27.58 -26.94
N SER A 131 12.46 -26.87 -27.87
CA SER A 131 12.37 -27.28 -29.25
C SER A 131 13.78 -27.22 -29.85
N GLN A 132 14.51 -28.34 -29.75
CA GLN A 132 15.68 -28.63 -30.58
C GLN A 132 15.22 -29.43 -31.81
N ASP A 133 15.55 -28.85 -32.97
CA ASP A 133 15.75 -29.45 -34.29
C ASP A 133 14.66 -30.32 -34.93
N SER A 134 14.06 -29.75 -35.99
CA SER A 134 14.41 -30.13 -37.37
C SER A 134 14.10 -28.99 -38.36
#